data_AF-A0AAJ6LET5-F1
#
_entry.id   AF-A0AAJ6LET5-F1
#
_cell.length_a   1.000
_cell.length_b   1.000
_cell.length_c   1.000
_cell.angle_alpha   90.00
_cell.angle_beta   90.00
_cell.angle_gamma   90.00
#
_symmetry.space_group_name_H-M   'P 1'
#
loop_
_entity.id
_entity.type
_entity.pdbx_description
1 polymer ?
#
loop_
_entity_poly.entity_id
_entity_poly.type
_entity_poly.pdbx_seq_one_letter_code
_entity_poly.pdbx_strand_id
1 'polypeptide(L)'
;MENHFRALEQEINNLRAHQKAIIELLKKSILLKEKFVNKAKWVEIMIAAGLSKEDMMKWHQKFEEMEPEEHQKFLESLDMTQDEITAIRSL
;
A
#
# COMPACT_ATOMS: atom_id res chain seq x y z
N MET A 1 -4.28 8.44 -50.47
CA MET A 1 -5.38 8.02 -49.57
C MET A 1 -4.97 6.78 -48.77
N GLU A 2 -4.47 5.74 -49.41
CA GLU A 2 -4.02 4.48 -48.78
C GLU A 2 -2.87 4.62 -47.77
N ASN A 3 -1.89 5.48 -48.04
CA ASN A 3 -0.78 5.74 -47.11
C ASN A 3 -1.22 6.46 -45.83
N HIS A 4 -2.22 7.35 -45.91
CA HIS A 4 -2.75 8.05 -44.75
C HIS A 4 -3.57 7.11 -43.86
N PHE A 5 -4.34 6.21 -44.48
CA PHE A 5 -5.07 5.15 -43.77
C PHE A 5 -4.11 4.20 -43.03
N ARG A 6 -3.02 3.77 -43.69
CA ARG A 6 -1.98 2.93 -43.06
C ARG A 6 -1.27 3.63 -41.89
N ALA A 7 -0.98 4.92 -42.02
CA ALA A 7 -0.37 5.69 -40.93
C ALA A 7 -1.31 5.78 -39.72
N LEU A 8 -2.61 6.01 -39.95
CA LEU A 8 -3.61 6.05 -38.90
C LEU A 8 -3.80 4.69 -38.21
N GLU A 9 -3.77 3.59 -38.96
CA GLU A 9 -3.79 2.24 -38.37
C GLU A 9 -2.58 1.97 -37.47
N GLN A 10 -1.38 2.38 -37.90
CA GLN A 10 -0.17 2.26 -37.08
C GLN A 10 -0.29 3.07 -35.79
N GLU A 11 -0.82 4.29 -35.87
CA GLU A 11 -1.01 5.14 -34.70
C GLU A 11 -2.04 4.55 -33.72
N ILE A 12 -3.17 4.02 -34.22
CA ILE A 12 -4.16 3.33 -33.39
C ILE A 12 -3.55 2.09 -32.72
N ASN A 13 -2.71 1.33 -33.43
CA ASN A 13 -2.05 0.16 -32.87
C ASN A 13 -1.03 0.55 -31.78
N ASN A 14 -0.29 1.63 -31.98
CA ASN A 14 0.62 2.17 -30.97
C ASN A 14 -0.14 2.65 -29.72
N LEU A 15 -1.26 3.35 -29.91
CA LEU A 15 -2.11 3.80 -28.81
C LEU A 15 -2.69 2.63 -28.02
N ARG A 16 -3.13 1.56 -28.69
CA ARG A 16 -3.58 0.32 -28.04
C ARG A 16 -2.46 -0.37 -27.26
N ALA A 17 -1.24 -0.38 -27.80
CA ALA A 17 -0.07 -0.92 -27.10
C ALA A 17 0.22 -0.12 -25.81
N HIS A 18 0.16 1.20 -25.86
CA HIS A 18 0.31 2.06 -24.68
C HIS A 18 -0.78 1.82 -23.63
N GLN A 19 -2.05 1.71 -24.05
CA GLN A 19 -3.15 1.38 -23.14
C GLN A 19 -2.93 0.05 -22.43
N LYS A 20 -2.48 -0.98 -23.16
CA LYS A 20 -2.17 -2.29 -22.57
C LYS A 20 -1.04 -2.21 -21.53
N ALA A 21 0.01 -1.44 -21.82
CA ALA A 21 1.12 -1.24 -20.87
C ALA A 21 0.66 -0.53 -19.58
N ILE A 22 -0.21 0.49 -19.70
CA ILE A 22 -0.78 1.19 -18.54
C ILE A 22 -1.63 0.24 -17.69
N ILE A 23 -2.46 -0.59 -18.32
CA ILE A 23 -3.29 -1.57 -17.59
C ILE A 23 -2.42 -2.58 -16.84
N GLU A 24 -1.35 -3.09 -17.46
CA GLU A 24 -0.43 -4.01 -16.79
C GLU A 24 0.31 -3.35 -15.62
N LEU A 25 0.70 -2.08 -15.75
CA LEU A 25 1.28 -1.30 -14.65
C LEU A 25 0.30 -1.11 -13.49
N LEU A 26 -0.98 -0.80 -13.79
CA LEU A 26 -2.03 -0.66 -12.78
C LEU A 26 -2.37 -1.98 -12.09
N LYS A 27 -2.44 -3.09 -12.82
CA LYS A 27 -2.61 -4.42 -12.21
C LYS A 27 -1.45 -4.75 -11.29
N LYS A 28 -0.22 -4.48 -11.73
CA LYS A 28 0.98 -4.70 -10.93
C LYS A 28 0.98 -3.82 -9.67
N SER A 29 0.54 -2.57 -9.75
CA SER A 29 0.44 -1.70 -8.56
C SER A 29 -0.62 -2.18 -7.58
N ILE A 30 -1.77 -2.66 -8.07
CA ILE A 30 -2.82 -3.26 -7.23
C ILE A 30 -2.30 -4.55 -6.55
N LEU A 31 -1.67 -5.44 -7.30
CA LEU A 31 -1.04 -6.67 -6.77
C LEU A 31 0.08 -6.38 -5.77
N LEU A 32 0.84 -5.31 -5.97
CA LEU A 32 1.84 -4.86 -4.99
C LEU A 32 1.14 -4.33 -3.73
N LYS A 33 0.05 -3.58 -3.88
CA LYS A 33 -0.73 -3.06 -2.74
C LYS A 33 -1.39 -4.18 -1.92
N GLU A 34 -1.81 -5.26 -2.56
CA GLU A 34 -2.31 -6.47 -1.88
C GLU A 34 -1.23 -7.24 -1.11
N LYS A 35 0.05 -7.08 -1.45
CA LYS A 35 1.16 -7.77 -0.78
C LYS A 35 1.57 -7.14 0.55
N PHE A 36 1.20 -5.89 0.82
CA PHE A 36 1.57 -5.22 2.07
C PHE A 36 0.42 -5.32 3.08
N VAL A 37 0.77 -5.67 4.32
CA VAL A 37 -0.16 -5.63 5.45
C VAL A 37 -0.35 -4.15 5.81
N ASN A 38 -1.49 -3.58 5.45
CA ASN A 38 -1.84 -2.23 5.90
C ASN A 38 -2.33 -2.24 7.36
N LYS A 39 -2.50 -1.05 7.95
CA LYS A 39 -3.04 -0.89 9.32
C LYS A 39 -4.26 -1.76 9.62
N ALA A 40 -5.27 -1.74 8.74
CA ALA A 40 -6.51 -2.46 8.96
C ALA A 40 -6.27 -3.97 9.02
N LYS A 41 -5.46 -4.49 8.09
CA LYS A 41 -5.10 -5.91 8.06
C LYS A 41 -4.25 -6.31 9.27
N TRP A 42 -3.36 -5.45 9.72
CA TRP A 42 -2.58 -5.68 10.94
C TRP A 42 -3.47 -5.82 12.18
N VAL A 43 -4.46 -4.92 12.34
CA VAL A 43 -5.43 -4.99 13.44
C VAL A 43 -6.28 -6.27 13.36
N GLU A 44 -6.72 -6.66 12.16
CA GLU A 44 -7.43 -7.94 11.96
C GLU A 44 -6.58 -9.14 12.40
N ILE A 45 -5.29 -9.15 12.06
CA ILE A 45 -4.36 -10.22 12.46
C ILE A 45 -4.23 -10.27 13.99
N MET A 46 -4.08 -9.12 14.66
CA MET A 46 -4.00 -9.07 16.13
C MET A 46 -5.29 -9.59 16.80
N ILE A 47 -6.46 -9.20 16.28
CA ILE A 47 -7.75 -9.70 16.78
C ILE A 47 -7.86 -11.22 16.56
N ALA A 48 -7.48 -11.71 15.37
CA ALA A 48 -7.49 -13.14 15.06
C ALA A 48 -6.51 -13.94 15.93
N ALA A 49 -5.42 -13.31 16.39
CA ALA A 49 -4.48 -13.86 17.35
C ALA A 49 -4.99 -13.81 18.81
N GLY A 50 -6.17 -13.25 19.06
CA GLY A 50 -6.81 -13.19 20.38
C GLY A 50 -6.41 -11.99 21.23
N LEU A 51 -5.74 -10.97 20.66
CA LEU A 51 -5.41 -9.76 21.41
C LEU A 51 -6.65 -8.87 21.54
N SER A 52 -6.93 -8.45 22.77
CA SER A 52 -7.93 -7.39 23.01
C SER A 52 -7.37 -6.02 22.61
N LYS A 53 -8.25 -5.01 22.53
CA LYS A 53 -7.84 -3.61 22.30
C LYS A 53 -6.86 -3.13 23.38
N GLU A 54 -7.05 -3.55 24.62
CA GLU A 54 -6.18 -3.19 25.74
C GLU A 54 -4.81 -3.85 25.62
N ASP A 55 -4.75 -5.09 25.13
CA ASP A 55 -3.48 -5.80 24.88
C ASP A 55 -2.71 -5.14 23.73
N MET A 56 -3.40 -4.77 22.65
CA MET A 56 -2.81 -4.03 21.54
C MET A 56 -2.24 -2.68 22.01
N MET A 57 -2.94 -1.96 22.89
CA MET A 57 -2.46 -0.68 23.43
C MET A 57 -1.23 -0.86 24.33
N LYS A 58 -1.24 -1.87 25.22
CA LYS A 58 -0.09 -2.18 26.07
C LYS A 58 1.13 -2.60 25.24
N TRP A 59 0.91 -3.37 24.18
CA TRP A 59 1.97 -3.77 23.25
C TRP A 59 2.54 -2.55 22.54
N HIS A 60 1.68 -1.67 22.03
CA HIS A 60 2.05 -0.43 21.36
C HIS A 60 2.93 0.47 22.25
N GLN A 61 2.47 0.76 23.46
CA GLN A 61 3.22 1.60 24.42
C GLN A 61 4.58 1.00 24.78
N LYS A 62 4.63 -0.32 24.99
CA LYS A 62 5.91 -1.02 25.24
C LYS A 62 6.84 -0.99 24.03
N PHE A 63 6.30 -1.13 22.83
CA PHE A 63 7.13 -1.10 21.62
C PHE A 63 7.71 0.30 21.38
N GLU A 64 6.92 1.35 21.56
CA GLU A 64 7.40 2.74 21.51
C GLU A 64 8.44 3.03 22.59
N GLU A 65 8.25 2.54 23.82
CA GLU A 65 9.20 2.76 24.92
C GLU A 65 10.54 2.04 24.66
N MET A 66 10.49 0.79 24.19
CA MET A 66 11.68 -0.04 24.04
C MET A 66 12.46 0.26 22.76
N GLU A 67 11.77 0.49 21.64
CA GLU A 67 12.37 0.58 20.31
C GLU A 67 11.66 1.64 19.44
N PRO A 68 11.72 2.93 19.80
CA PRO A 68 10.95 4.01 19.14
C PRO A 68 11.30 4.18 17.66
N GLU A 69 12.56 3.91 17.26
CA GLU A 69 12.99 4.00 15.87
C GLU A 69 12.46 2.83 15.02
N GLU A 70 12.44 1.62 15.57
CA GLU A 70 11.88 0.45 14.87
C GLU A 70 10.36 0.51 14.81
N HIS A 71 9.74 1.05 15.86
CA HIS A 71 8.31 1.31 15.86
C HIS A 71 7.89 2.32 14.79
N GLN A 72 8.67 3.40 14.57
CA GLN A 72 8.46 4.31 13.44
C GLN A 72 8.50 3.57 12.10
N LYS A 73 9.56 2.80 11.83
CA LYS A 73 9.70 2.02 10.58
C LYS A 73 8.56 1.02 10.40
N PHE A 74 8.12 0.41 11.49
CA PHE A 74 6.99 -0.51 11.48
C PHE A 74 5.70 0.19 11.04
N LEU A 75 5.37 1.35 11.62
CA LEU A 75 4.18 2.11 11.23
C LEU A 75 4.24 2.61 9.77
N GLU A 76 5.42 3.04 9.31
CA GLU A 76 5.65 3.40 7.90
C GLU A 76 5.40 2.21 6.96
N SER A 77 5.75 0.99 7.38
CA SER A 77 5.51 -0.23 6.61
C SER A 77 4.02 -0.60 6.48
N LEU A 78 3.16 -0.06 7.35
CA LEU A 78 1.71 -0.29 7.35
C LEU A 78 0.93 0.66 6.40
N ASP A 79 1.63 1.39 5.52
CA ASP A 79 1.07 2.35 4.55
C ASP A 79 0.33 3.52 5.25
N MET A 80 0.82 3.93 6.43
CA MET A 80 0.27 5.06 7.19
C MET A 80 0.86 6.39 6.72
N THR A 81 0.05 7.44 6.79
CA THR A 81 0.52 8.81 6.61
C THR A 81 1.30 9.32 7.83
N GLN A 82 2.17 10.32 7.64
CA GLN A 82 2.96 10.88 8.75
C GLN A 82 2.08 11.43 9.89
N ASP A 83 0.94 12.05 9.55
CA ASP A 83 0.00 12.57 10.55
C ASP A 83 -0.64 11.45 11.38
N GLU A 84 -0.99 10.32 10.75
CA GLU A 84 -1.49 9.15 11.46
C GLU A 84 -0.42 8.53 12.36
N ILE A 85 0.82 8.45 11.88
CA ILE A 85 1.95 7.92 12.66
C ILE A 85 2.16 8.79 13.90
N THR A 86 2.20 10.12 13.74
CA THR A 86 2.36 11.05 14.87
C THR A 86 1.21 10.91 15.87
N ALA A 87 -0.04 10.80 15.41
CA ALA A 87 -1.17 10.58 16.30
C ALA A 87 -1.06 9.25 17.07
N ILE A 88 -0.64 8.18 16.41
CA ILE A 88 -0.49 6.85 17.00
C ILE A 88 0.65 6.79 18.02
N ARG A 89 1.80 7.42 17.74
CA ARG A 89 2.94 7.47 18.68
C ARG A 89 2.64 8.30 19.94
N SER A 90 1.56 9.07 19.95
CA SER A 90 1.12 9.85 21.11
C SER A 90 0.12 9.14 22.03
N LEU A 91 -0.23 7.88 21.74
CA LEU A 91 -1.13 7.02 22.54
C LEU A 91 -0.41 6.33 23.70
#